data_AF-A0A239EXF1-F1
#
_entry.id   AF-A0A239EXF1-F1
#
_cell.length_a   1.000
_cell.length_b   1.000
_cell.length_c   1.000
_cell.angle_alpha   90.00
_cell.angle_beta   90.00
_cell.angle_gamma   90.00
#
_symmetry.space_group_name_H-M   'P 1'
#
loop_
_entity.id
_entity.type
_entity.pdbx_description
1 polymer ?
#
loop_
_entity_poly.entity_id
_entity_poly.type
_entity_poly.pdbx_seq_one_letter_code
_entity_poly.pdbx_strand_id
1 'polypeptide(L)'
;MKKVILLVLTLGLGISLQAQQSSNPYEGMLSFGSGQFFQNGKRLKMAEVIQLTKVNEEANNLARKARTNQIMSGVMAYPGSFAIGWGLGGALAGAPIEWGWVGAGAGLIGAGILFQVAYSKNAQLVTEVYNANMPYASNYRPLQLAFGVQRNGLGLSLNF
;
A
#
# COMPACT_ATOMS: atom_id res chain seq x y z
N MET A 1 3.50 51.61 -25.97
CA MET A 1 3.53 50.21 -26.47
C MET A 1 4.54 49.34 -25.71
N LYS A 2 5.84 49.67 -25.69
CA LYS A 2 6.87 48.89 -24.95
C LYS A 2 6.55 48.63 -23.46
N LYS A 3 5.98 49.62 -22.76
CA LYS A 3 5.59 49.50 -21.34
C LYS A 3 4.40 48.56 -21.10
N VAL A 4 3.49 48.45 -22.06
CA VAL A 4 2.32 47.55 -21.97
C VAL A 4 2.75 46.10 -22.21
N ILE A 5 3.66 45.87 -23.15
CA ILE A 5 4.25 44.55 -23.41
C ILE A 5 5.02 44.04 -22.19
N LEU A 6 5.80 44.92 -21.53
CA LEU A 6 6.55 44.57 -20.33
C LEU A 6 5.63 44.16 -19.16
N LEU A 7 4.49 44.84 -19.02
CA LEU A 7 3.51 44.62 -17.95
C LEU A 7 2.71 43.31 -18.15
N VAL A 8 2.42 42.95 -19.41
CA VAL A 8 1.81 41.65 -19.75
C VAL A 8 2.79 40.50 -19.50
N LEU A 9 4.08 40.69 -19.80
CA LEU A 9 5.12 39.69 -19.56
C LEU A 9 5.38 39.42 -18.07
N THR A 10 5.37 40.46 -17.22
CA THR A 10 5.53 40.29 -15.77
C THR A 10 4.30 39.69 -15.11
N LEU A 11 3.09 40.00 -15.58
CA LEU A 11 1.87 39.34 -15.10
C LEU A 11 1.81 37.85 -15.49
N GLY A 12 2.30 37.48 -16.68
CA GLY A 12 2.35 36.07 -17.12
C GLY A 12 3.31 35.19 -16.31
N LEU A 13 4.40 35.76 -15.78
CA LEU A 13 5.39 35.04 -14.97
C LEU A 13 4.96 34.86 -13.50
N GLY A 14 4.04 35.67 -12.99
CA GLY A 14 3.55 35.56 -11.61
C GLY A 14 2.58 34.39 -11.39
N ILE A 15 1.88 33.96 -12.43
CA ILE A 15 0.81 32.94 -12.32
C ILE A 15 1.40 31.51 -12.25
N SER A 16 2.62 31.29 -12.75
CA SER A 16 3.24 29.97 -12.81
C SER A 16 3.91 29.51 -11.50
N LEU A 17 4.22 30.41 -10.58
CA LEU A 17 4.90 30.08 -9.31
C LEU A 17 3.96 29.54 -8.22
N GLN A 18 2.65 29.81 -8.31
CA GLN A 18 1.65 29.37 -7.31
C GLN A 18 0.80 28.19 -7.77
N ALA A 19 0.90 27.78 -9.04
CA ALA A 19 0.11 26.70 -9.62
C ALA A 19 0.69 25.28 -9.42
N GLN A 20 1.91 25.15 -8.86
CA GLN A 20 2.58 23.85 -8.71
C GLN A 20 2.55 23.27 -7.29
N GLN A 21 2.00 23.97 -6.31
CA GLN A 21 1.84 23.44 -4.96
C GLN A 21 0.50 22.72 -4.82
N SER A 22 0.28 21.71 -5.66
CA SER A 22 -0.76 20.70 -5.41
C SER A 22 -0.25 19.80 -4.30
N SER A 23 -0.51 20.17 -3.04
CA SER A 23 -0.35 19.25 -1.92
C SER A 23 -1.27 18.07 -2.21
N ASN A 24 -0.70 16.93 -2.60
CA ASN A 24 -1.49 15.74 -2.85
C ASN A 24 -2.13 15.35 -1.51
N PRO A 25 -3.46 15.39 -1.35
CA PRO A 25 -4.10 15.16 -0.06
C PRO A 25 -3.86 13.73 0.47
N TYR A 26 -3.37 12.82 -0.38
CA TYR A 26 -2.99 11.46 -0.04
C TYR A 26 -1.51 11.29 0.34
N GLU A 27 -0.74 12.38 0.37
CA GLU A 27 0.67 12.35 0.75
C GLU A 27 0.81 11.98 2.23
N GLY A 28 1.52 10.88 2.50
CA GLY A 28 1.70 10.32 3.83
C GLY A 28 0.70 9.22 4.19
N MET A 29 -0.36 8.98 3.40
CA MET A 29 -1.29 7.90 3.69
C MET A 29 -0.65 6.53 3.52
N LEU A 30 -0.97 5.64 4.45
CA LEU A 30 -0.55 4.25 4.39
C LEU A 30 -1.61 3.46 3.61
N SER A 31 -1.20 2.68 2.62
CA SER A 31 -2.07 1.77 1.89
C SER A 31 -1.55 0.34 1.98
N PHE A 32 -2.48 -0.61 1.88
CA PHE A 32 -2.18 -2.04 1.94
C PHE A 32 -2.82 -2.74 0.74
N GLY A 33 -2.00 -3.48 0.00
CA GLY A 33 -2.44 -4.21 -1.19
C GLY A 33 -1.46 -5.31 -1.54
N SER A 34 -1.94 -6.43 -2.11
CA SER A 34 -1.11 -7.59 -2.47
C SER A 34 -0.24 -8.15 -1.32
N GLY A 35 -0.66 -7.97 -0.06
CA GLY A 35 0.11 -8.37 1.11
C GLY A 35 1.26 -7.43 1.49
N GLN A 36 1.34 -6.25 0.89
CA GLN A 36 2.43 -5.28 1.06
C GLN A 36 1.88 -3.91 1.46
N PHE A 37 2.69 -3.14 2.20
CA PHE A 37 2.38 -1.77 2.57
C PHE A 37 3.03 -0.80 1.59
N PHE A 38 2.34 0.30 1.33
CA PHE A 38 2.84 1.39 0.51
C PHE A 38 2.54 2.73 1.18
N GLN A 39 3.42 3.70 0.96
CA GLN A 39 3.20 5.09 1.29
C GLN A 39 3.82 5.92 0.17
N ASN A 40 3.07 6.89 -0.36
CA ASN A 40 3.54 7.73 -1.48
C ASN A 40 4.03 6.91 -2.69
N GLY A 41 3.37 5.79 -3.00
CA GLY A 41 3.76 4.88 -4.08
C GLY A 41 5.02 4.04 -3.81
N LYS A 42 5.71 4.26 -2.69
CA LYS A 42 6.88 3.46 -2.30
C LYS A 42 6.45 2.29 -1.41
N ARG A 43 6.95 1.10 -1.73
CA ARG A 43 6.78 -0.09 -0.89
C ARG A 43 7.52 0.11 0.44
N LEU A 44 6.81 -0.13 1.53
CA LEU A 44 7.35 -0.13 2.89
C LEU A 44 7.61 -1.55 3.39
N LYS A 45 8.71 -1.72 4.11
CA LYS A 45 8.98 -2.92 4.91
C LYS A 45 8.15 -2.86 6.19
N MET A 46 7.78 -4.03 6.71
CA MET A 46 7.04 -4.12 7.97
C MET A 46 7.74 -3.39 9.14
N ALA A 47 9.07 -3.39 9.17
CA ALA A 47 9.82 -2.63 10.18
C ALA A 47 9.61 -1.11 10.06
N GLU A 48 9.55 -0.59 8.83
CA GLU A 48 9.27 0.82 8.56
C GLU A 48 7.82 1.16 8.93
N VAL A 49 6.86 0.27 8.64
CA VAL A 49 5.46 0.42 9.05
C VAL A 49 5.35 0.52 10.57
N ILE A 50 6.03 -0.36 11.32
CA ILE A 50 6.03 -0.31 12.80
C ILE A 50 6.67 0.99 13.32
N GLN A 51 7.70 1.50 12.65
CA GLN A 51 8.30 2.78 13.03
C GLN A 51 7.35 3.95 12.76
N LEU A 52 6.70 3.94 11.59
CA LEU A 52 5.76 4.96 11.17
C LEU A 52 4.53 5.01 12.08
N THR A 53 4.02 3.84 12.49
CA THR A 53 2.83 3.76 13.34
C THR A 53 3.10 4.03 14.81
N LYS A 54 4.36 4.28 15.25
CA LYS A 54 4.65 4.63 16.65
C LYS A 54 3.88 5.83 17.18
N VAL A 55 3.48 6.73 16.29
CA VAL A 55 2.68 7.93 16.62
C VAL A 55 1.26 7.59 17.08
N ASN A 56 0.76 6.40 16.76
CA ASN A 56 -0.54 5.88 17.20
C ASN A 56 -0.33 4.49 17.83
N GLU A 57 -0.50 4.40 19.15
CA GLU A 57 -0.28 3.17 19.91
C GLU A 57 -1.14 2.00 19.41
N GLU A 58 -2.39 2.26 19.03
CA GLU A 58 -3.30 1.25 18.49
C GLU A 58 -2.80 0.71 17.14
N ALA A 59 -2.43 1.60 16.21
CA ALA A 59 -1.87 1.21 14.91
C ALA A 59 -0.53 0.46 15.06
N ASN A 60 0.31 0.84 16.02
CA ASN A 60 1.57 0.16 16.33
C ASN A 60 1.33 -1.27 16.85
N ASN A 61 0.38 -1.44 17.77
CA ASN A 61 0.03 -2.75 18.31
C ASN A 61 -0.53 -3.68 17.22
N LEU A 62 -1.38 -3.17 16.34
CA LEU A 62 -1.88 -3.92 15.17
C LEU A 62 -0.74 -4.27 14.20
N ALA A 63 0.19 -3.35 13.94
CA ALA A 63 1.34 -3.59 13.05
C ALA A 63 2.28 -4.67 13.60
N ARG A 64 2.50 -4.68 14.92
CA ARG A 64 3.27 -5.73 15.59
C ARG A 64 2.57 -7.09 15.51
N LYS A 65 1.26 -7.15 15.75
CA LYS A 65 0.46 -8.38 15.58
C LYS A 65 0.53 -8.89 14.14
N ALA A 66 0.38 -7.99 13.16
CA ALA A 66 0.54 -8.34 11.74
C ALA A 66 1.93 -8.95 11.48
N ARG A 67 3.01 -8.33 11.97
CA ARG A 67 4.36 -8.88 11.84
C ARG A 67 4.49 -10.28 12.42
N THR A 68 3.97 -10.53 13.61
CA THR A 68 4.00 -11.86 14.24
C THR A 68 3.27 -12.90 13.38
N ASN A 69 2.08 -12.56 12.89
CA ASN A 69 1.31 -13.46 12.02
C ASN A 69 2.02 -13.73 10.69
N GLN A 70 2.66 -12.72 10.11
CA GLN A 70 3.47 -12.87 8.89
C GLN A 70 4.66 -13.83 9.12
N ILE A 71 5.36 -13.69 10.24
CA ILE A 71 6.47 -14.57 10.60
C ILE A 71 5.96 -16.00 10.80
N MET A 72 4.87 -16.18 11.54
CA MET A 72 4.31 -17.50 11.81
C MET A 72 3.84 -18.19 10.52
N SER A 73 3.20 -17.44 9.62
CA SER A 73 2.83 -17.95 8.29
C SER A 73 4.06 -18.43 7.52
N GLY A 74 5.14 -17.64 7.49
CA GLY A 74 6.39 -18.04 6.84
C GLY A 74 7.03 -19.28 7.48
N VAL A 75 7.11 -19.32 8.81
CA VAL A 75 7.68 -20.46 9.56
C VAL A 75 6.89 -21.74 9.33
N MET A 76 5.59 -21.67 9.05
CA MET A 76 4.79 -22.85 8.70
C MET A 76 4.88 -23.20 7.21
N ALA A 77 4.90 -22.18 6.34
CA ALA A 77 4.92 -22.38 4.90
C ALA A 77 6.26 -22.95 4.40
N TYR A 78 7.40 -22.53 4.96
CA TYR A 78 8.73 -22.99 4.52
C TYR A 78 8.94 -24.50 4.75
N PRO A 79 8.82 -25.03 5.99
CA PRO A 79 8.91 -26.46 6.24
C PRO A 79 7.78 -27.25 5.57
N GLY A 80 6.56 -26.69 5.53
CA GLY A 80 5.43 -27.34 4.88
C GLY A 80 5.64 -27.53 3.37
N SER A 81 6.12 -26.50 2.68
CA SER A 81 6.45 -26.56 1.25
C SER A 81 7.63 -27.50 0.99
N PHE A 82 8.62 -27.50 1.88
CA PHE A 82 9.73 -28.45 1.81
C PHE A 82 9.25 -29.90 1.96
N ALA A 83 8.39 -30.19 2.93
CA ALA A 83 7.83 -31.53 3.14
C ALA A 83 7.05 -32.03 1.91
N ILE A 84 6.22 -31.17 1.30
CA ILE A 84 5.53 -31.50 0.04
C ILE A 84 6.54 -31.73 -1.08
N GLY A 85 7.51 -30.82 -1.23
CA GLY A 85 8.55 -30.91 -2.25
C GLY A 85 9.39 -32.18 -2.13
N TRP A 86 9.70 -32.62 -0.91
CA TRP A 86 10.39 -33.87 -0.64
C TRP A 86 9.53 -35.08 -1.01
N GLY A 87 8.27 -35.12 -0.53
CA GLY A 87 7.36 -36.23 -0.78
C GLY A 87 7.00 -36.44 -2.25
N LEU A 88 6.91 -35.36 -3.03
CA LEU A 88 6.69 -35.40 -4.48
C LEU A 88 7.99 -35.53 -5.29
N GLY A 89 9.09 -34.96 -4.80
CA GLY A 89 10.37 -34.91 -5.51
C GLY A 89 10.97 -36.30 -5.73
N GLY A 90 10.79 -37.23 -4.79
CA GLY A 90 11.17 -38.63 -4.98
C GLY A 90 10.52 -39.27 -6.21
N ALA A 91 9.28 -38.90 -6.51
CA ALA A 91 8.56 -39.43 -7.67
C ALA A 91 9.15 -38.99 -9.02
N LEU A 92 9.79 -37.82 -9.07
CA LEU A 92 10.53 -37.38 -10.26
C LEU A 92 11.79 -38.24 -10.51
N ALA A 93 12.33 -38.88 -9.47
CA ALA A 93 13.47 -39.80 -9.55
C ALA A 93 13.05 -41.27 -9.72
N GLY A 94 11.74 -41.55 -9.92
CA GLY A 94 11.21 -42.91 -10.08
C GLY A 94 10.88 -43.63 -8.77
N ALA A 95 10.97 -42.96 -7.62
CA ALA A 95 10.51 -43.50 -6.34
C ALA A 95 8.97 -43.35 -6.19
N PRO A 96 8.30 -44.12 -5.31
CA PRO A 96 6.90 -43.86 -4.98
C PRO A 96 6.73 -42.51 -4.26
N ILE A 97 5.53 -41.91 -4.37
CA ILE A 97 5.18 -40.69 -3.62
C ILE A 97 5.04 -41.02 -2.15
N GLU A 98 5.72 -40.24 -1.31
CA GLU A 98 5.60 -40.34 0.15
C GLU A 98 4.45 -39.45 0.66
N TRP A 99 3.22 -39.98 0.60
CA TRP A 99 2.02 -39.23 0.98
C TRP A 99 2.02 -38.75 2.44
N GLY A 100 2.77 -39.40 3.34
CA GLY A 100 2.95 -38.93 4.71
C GLY A 100 3.61 -37.55 4.78
N TRP A 101 4.68 -37.34 4.00
CA TRP A 101 5.36 -36.05 3.89
C TRP A 101 4.49 -34.99 3.21
N VAL A 102 3.77 -35.37 2.16
CA VAL A 102 2.83 -34.48 1.46
C VAL A 102 1.70 -34.04 2.39
N GLY A 103 1.08 -34.98 3.11
CA GLY A 103 -0.01 -34.72 4.05
C GLY A 103 0.43 -33.83 5.22
N ALA A 104 1.59 -34.13 5.82
CA ALA A 104 2.15 -33.32 6.89
C ALA A 104 2.48 -31.89 6.41
N GLY A 105 3.08 -31.77 5.22
CA GLY A 105 3.39 -30.48 4.61
C GLY A 105 2.14 -29.67 4.28
N ALA A 106 1.10 -30.31 3.73
CA ALA A 106 -0.19 -29.68 3.46
C ALA A 106 -0.88 -29.20 4.76
N GLY A 107 -0.81 -29.98 5.84
CA GLY A 107 -1.33 -29.58 7.14
C GLY A 107 -0.63 -28.33 7.70
N LEU A 108 0.69 -28.28 7.60
CA LEU A 108 1.48 -27.09 8.02
C LEU A 108 1.13 -25.85 7.19
N ILE A 109 1.07 -25.98 5.86
CA ILE A 109 0.68 -24.86 4.99
C ILE A 109 -0.75 -24.41 5.33
N GLY A 110 -1.67 -25.35 5.54
CA GLY A 110 -3.05 -25.07 5.95
C GLY A 110 -3.12 -24.22 7.22
N ALA A 111 -2.35 -24.58 8.25
CA ALA A 111 -2.23 -23.77 9.46
C ALA A 111 -1.61 -22.38 9.17
N GLY A 112 -0.57 -22.33 8.33
CA GLY A 112 0.08 -21.08 7.91
C GLY A 112 -0.85 -20.11 7.17
N ILE A 113 -1.83 -20.63 6.42
CA ILE A 113 -2.85 -19.81 5.74
C ILE A 113 -3.72 -19.05 6.75
N LEU A 114 -4.06 -19.65 7.89
CA LEU A 114 -4.85 -18.97 8.93
C LEU A 114 -4.11 -17.74 9.46
N PHE A 115 -2.79 -17.87 9.70
CA PHE A 115 -1.94 -16.75 10.08
C PHE A 115 -1.83 -15.70 8.97
N GLN A 116 -1.78 -16.11 7.70
CA GLN A 116 -1.77 -15.17 6.57
C GLN A 116 -3.07 -14.37 6.43
N VAL A 117 -4.21 -15.00 6.68
CA VAL A 117 -5.51 -14.31 6.72
C VAL A 117 -5.53 -13.32 7.88
N ALA A 118 -5.08 -13.73 9.07
CA ALA A 118 -4.97 -12.86 10.22
C ALA A 118 -4.00 -11.69 9.98
N TYR A 119 -2.87 -11.93 9.28
CA TYR A 119 -1.95 -10.88 8.84
C TYR A 119 -2.66 -9.84 7.97
N SER A 120 -3.35 -10.28 6.92
CA SER A 120 -4.04 -9.38 5.98
C SER A 120 -5.09 -8.52 6.68
N LYS A 121 -5.88 -9.11 7.60
CA LYS A 121 -6.87 -8.37 8.40
C LYS A 121 -6.21 -7.31 9.29
N ASN A 122 -5.19 -7.69 10.06
CA ASN A 122 -4.50 -6.73 10.92
C ASN A 122 -3.81 -5.64 10.08
N ALA A 123 -3.25 -5.97 8.92
CA ALA A 123 -2.60 -5.01 8.05
C ALA A 123 -3.57 -3.97 7.48
N GLN A 124 -4.80 -4.37 7.12
CA GLN A 124 -5.85 -3.43 6.74
C GLN A 124 -6.23 -2.50 7.89
N LEU A 125 -6.44 -3.05 9.10
CA LEU A 125 -6.74 -2.25 10.28
C LEU A 125 -5.62 -1.26 10.62
N VAL A 126 -4.35 -1.63 10.41
CA VAL A 126 -3.23 -0.68 10.57
C VAL A 126 -3.41 0.52 9.65
N THR A 127 -3.75 0.31 8.38
CA THR A 127 -3.96 1.42 7.43
C THR A 127 -5.16 2.28 7.82
N GLU A 128 -6.25 1.66 8.25
CA GLU A 128 -7.47 2.35 8.66
C GLU A 128 -7.22 3.22 9.89
N VAL A 129 -6.67 2.64 10.96
CA VAL A 129 -6.42 3.34 12.23
C VAL A 129 -5.32 4.40 12.09
N TYR A 130 -4.28 4.13 11.30
CA TYR A 130 -3.24 5.13 11.03
C TYR A 130 -3.78 6.32 10.22
N ASN A 131 -4.55 6.04 9.17
CA ASN A 131 -5.10 7.09 8.32
C ASN A 131 -6.25 7.84 9.01
N ALA A 132 -7.02 7.22 9.91
CA ALA A 132 -8.14 7.87 10.61
C ALA A 132 -7.74 9.15 11.37
N ASN A 133 -6.47 9.26 11.80
CA ASN A 133 -5.93 10.45 12.46
C ASN A 133 -5.40 11.51 11.47
N MET A 134 -5.51 11.30 10.16
CA MET A 134 -5.09 12.26 9.14
C MET A 134 -6.26 13.15 8.69
N PRO A 135 -6.04 14.46 8.51
CA PRO A 135 -7.09 15.42 8.13
C PRO A 135 -7.80 15.11 6.81
N TYR A 136 -7.24 14.24 5.96
CA TYR A 136 -7.70 13.95 4.60
C TYR A 136 -8.17 12.51 4.38
N ALA A 137 -8.27 11.67 5.41
CA ALA A 137 -8.63 10.25 5.27
C ALA A 137 -10.08 9.97 4.86
N SER A 138 -10.86 11.01 4.56
CA SER A 138 -12.13 10.85 3.89
C SER A 138 -11.88 10.58 2.40
N ASN A 139 -12.59 9.59 1.83
CA ASN A 139 -12.59 9.25 0.41
C ASN A 139 -13.19 10.37 -0.47
N TYR A 140 -12.69 11.59 -0.37
CA TYR A 140 -13.08 12.68 -1.25
C TYR A 140 -12.11 12.69 -2.41
N ARG A 141 -12.58 12.30 -3.61
CA ARG A 141 -11.99 12.76 -4.86
C ARG A 141 -12.05 14.29 -4.80
N PRO A 142 -10.92 15.01 -4.66
CA PRO A 142 -10.97 16.45 -4.58
C PRO A 142 -11.56 16.95 -5.89
N LEU A 143 -12.63 17.74 -5.81
CA LEU A 143 -13.22 18.38 -6.96
C LEU A 143 -12.17 19.28 -7.60
N GLN A 144 -11.54 18.83 -8.68
CA GLN A 144 -10.55 19.62 -9.38
C GLN A 144 -11.30 20.57 -10.31
N LEU A 145 -11.55 21.77 -9.78
CA LEU A 145 -12.06 22.93 -10.52
C LEU A 145 -10.88 23.61 -11.19
N ALA A 146 -10.70 23.36 -12.48
CA ALA A 146 -9.70 24.05 -13.29
C ALA A 146 -10.37 25.14 -14.13
N PHE A 147 -9.94 26.39 -13.96
CA PHE A 147 -10.32 27.47 -14.87
C PHE A 147 -9.34 27.49 -16.04
N GLY A 148 -9.85 27.38 -17.27
CA GLY A 148 -9.00 27.27 -18.45
C GLY A 148 -9.62 27.92 -19.68
N VAL A 149 -8.77 28.21 -20.66
CA VAL A 149 -9.20 28.64 -21.99
C VAL A 149 -9.38 27.40 -22.85
N GLN A 150 -10.62 27.08 -23.19
CA GLN A 150 -10.94 26.01 -24.15
C GLN A 150 -11.19 26.62 -25.53
N ARG A 151 -11.30 25.76 -26.55
CA ARG A 151 -11.43 26.15 -27.96
C ARG A 151 -12.61 27.10 -28.24
N ASN A 152 -13.61 27.14 -27.34
CA ASN A 152 -14.81 27.99 -27.45
C ASN A 152 -14.89 29.11 -26.41
N GLY A 153 -13.80 29.43 -25.69
CA GLY A 153 -13.74 30.54 -24.72
C GLY A 153 -13.22 30.14 -23.34
N LEU A 154 -13.45 31.01 -22.35
CA LEU A 154 -13.15 30.74 -20.95
C LEU A 154 -14.15 29.72 -20.38
N GLY A 155 -13.66 28.69 -19.72
CA GLY A 155 -14.49 27.63 -19.17
C GLY A 155 -13.95 27.06 -17.86
N LEU A 156 -14.86 26.48 -17.07
CA LEU A 156 -14.55 25.69 -15.89
C LEU A 156 -14.55 24.22 -16.29
N SER A 157 -13.44 23.53 -16.07
CA SER A 157 -13.33 22.08 -16.19
C SER A 157 -13.49 21.46 -14.82
N LEU A 158 -14.44 20.52 -14.74
CA LEU A 158 -14.71 19.69 -13.57
C LEU A 158 -14.27 18.28 -13.91
N ASN A 159 -13.27 17.76 -13.19
CA ASN A 159 -12.83 16.38 -13.31
C ASN A 159 -13.26 15.60 -12.07
N PHE A 160 -13.87 14.44 -12.30
CA PHE A 160 -14.37 13.53 -11.26
C PHE A 160 -13.46 12.33 -11.11
#